data_AF-A0A7X3SQF9-F1
#
_entry.id   AF-A0A7X3SQF9-F1
#
_cell.length_a   1.000
_cell.length_b   1.000
_cell.length_c   1.000
_cell.angle_alpha   90.00
_cell.angle_beta   90.00
_cell.angle_gamma   90.00
#
_symmetry.space_group_name_H-M   'P 1'
#
loop_
_entity.id
_entity.type
_entity.pdbx_description
1 polymer ?
#
loop_
_entity_poly.entity_id
_entity_poly.type
_entity_poly.pdbx_seq_one_letter_code
_entity_poly.pdbx_strand_id
1 'polypeptide(L)'
;MLGADVHPPLHWLPSSQAFVDAALAGIGWGMNPEPLVIDHLRAGRLVALRPDRPLDVPLFWQQSRIVSPVLGNVARAVVHEARTMLVQTSFERRSRAP
;
A
#
# COMPACT_ATOMS: atom_id res chain seq x y z
N MET A 1 -17.50 21.75 -18.86
CA MET A 1 -16.14 21.74 -19.44
C MET A 1 -15.15 21.56 -18.30
N LEU A 2 -14.69 20.33 -18.04
CA LEU A 2 -13.47 20.10 -17.26
C LEU A 2 -12.34 20.28 -18.30
N GLY A 3 -11.63 21.41 -18.30
CA GLY A 3 -10.44 21.60 -17.47
C GLY A 3 -9.29 20.87 -18.17
N ALA A 4 -8.44 21.61 -18.88
CA ALA A 4 -7.41 21.12 -19.81
C ALA A 4 -6.64 19.89 -19.32
N ASP A 5 -6.17 19.04 -20.25
CA ASP A 5 -5.27 17.92 -19.96
C ASP A 5 -4.05 18.45 -19.20
N VAL A 6 -4.02 18.18 -17.89
CA VAL A 6 -2.88 18.53 -17.03
C VAL A 6 -1.90 17.37 -17.09
N HIS A 7 -0.73 17.62 -17.66
CA HIS A 7 0.42 16.71 -17.61
C HIS A 7 1.47 17.28 -16.66
N PRO A 8 1.32 17.07 -15.33
CA PRO A 8 2.35 17.52 -14.40
C PRO A 8 3.64 16.71 -14.62
N PRO A 9 4.81 17.25 -14.25
CA PRO A 9 6.04 16.46 -14.19
C PRO A 9 5.83 15.20 -13.35
N LEU A 10 6.23 14.05 -13.89
CA LEU A 10 6.12 12.75 -13.23
C LEU A 10 7.51 12.15 -13.06
N HIS A 11 7.80 11.66 -11.86
CA HIS A 11 9.00 10.90 -11.56
C HIS A 11 8.66 9.41 -11.47
N TRP A 12 9.38 8.58 -12.22
CA TRP A 12 9.24 7.13 -12.18
C TRP A 12 10.37 6.50 -11.36
N LEU A 13 10.03 5.92 -10.21
CA LEU A 13 10.97 5.31 -9.28
C LEU A 13 10.55 3.86 -8.99
N PRO A 14 11.18 2.84 -9.60
CA PRO A 14 10.80 1.43 -9.43
C PRO A 14 11.35 0.83 -8.12
N SER A 15 11.21 1.55 -7.00
CA SER A 15 11.61 1.12 -5.67
C SER A 15 10.75 1.81 -4.62
N SER A 16 10.15 1.04 -3.72
CA SER A 16 9.34 1.59 -2.63
C SER A 16 10.16 2.50 -1.72
N GLN A 17 11.42 2.15 -1.45
CA GLN A 17 12.29 2.97 -0.61
C GLN A 17 12.66 4.29 -1.30
N ALA A 18 13.04 4.23 -2.58
CA ALA A 18 13.39 5.44 -3.33
C ALA A 18 12.21 6.41 -3.45
N PHE A 19 10.97 5.90 -3.47
CA PHE A 19 9.77 6.73 -3.47
C PHE A 19 9.60 7.49 -2.15
N VAL A 20 9.83 6.84 -1.01
CA VAL A 20 9.82 7.49 0.31
C VAL A 20 10.94 8.52 0.42
N ASP A 21 12.15 8.18 -0.02
CA ASP A 21 13.31 9.07 0.02
C ASP A 21 13.08 10.32 -0.86
N ALA A 22 12.48 10.16 -2.04
CA ALA A 22 12.14 11.27 -2.92
C ALA A 22 11.10 12.20 -2.29
N ALA A 23 10.11 11.65 -1.57
CA ALA A 23 9.13 12.45 -0.83
C ALA A 23 9.80 13.24 0.31
N LEU A 24 10.72 12.61 1.05
CA LEU A 24 11.48 13.27 2.11
C LEU A 24 12.42 14.35 1.58
N ALA A 25 12.97 14.15 0.40
CA ALA A 25 13.82 15.13 -0.29
C ALA A 25 13.02 16.28 -0.95
N GLY A 26 11.68 16.24 -0.91
CA GLY A 26 10.82 17.25 -1.51
C GLY A 26 10.77 17.21 -3.05
N ILE A 27 11.21 16.09 -3.67
CA ILE A 27 11.19 15.91 -5.13
C ILE A 27 9.75 15.76 -5.65
N GLY A 28 8.86 15.20 -4.83
CA GLY A 28 7.45 15.04 -5.18
C GLY A 28 6.61 14.46 -4.06
N TRP A 29 5.35 14.21 -4.36
CA TRP A 29 4.39 13.56 -3.46
C TRP A 29 3.73 12.38 -4.16
N GLY A 30 3.12 11.50 -3.38
CA GLY A 30 2.35 10.39 -3.91
C GLY A 30 1.91 9.43 -2.82
N MET A 31 1.29 8.35 -3.27
CA MET A 31 0.77 7.32 -2.38
C MET A 31 1.89 6.40 -1.92
N ASN A 32 2.07 6.30 -0.61
CA ASN A 32 3.01 5.39 0.03
C ASN A 32 2.24 4.37 0.87
N PRO A 33 2.68 3.10 0.93
CA PRO A 33 2.21 2.16 1.93
C PRO A 33 2.46 2.74 3.34
N GLU A 34 1.41 2.85 4.15
CA GLU A 34 1.48 3.46 5.48
C GLU A 34 2.61 2.90 6.36
N PRO A 35 2.88 1.57 6.42
CA PRO A 35 3.96 1.04 7.25
C PRO A 35 5.35 1.57 6.90
N LEU A 36 5.58 2.01 5.66
CA LEU A 36 6.88 2.56 5.23
C LEU A 36 7.08 4.03 5.63
N VAL A 37 6.00 4.75 5.95
CA VAL A 37 6.04 6.21 6.18
C VAL A 37 5.52 6.62 7.55
N ILE A 38 4.93 5.72 8.34
CA ILE A 38 4.26 6.04 9.61
C ILE A 38 5.18 6.78 10.59
N ASP A 39 6.45 6.39 10.68
CA ASP A 39 7.40 7.05 11.58
C ASP A 39 7.84 8.43 11.06
N HIS A 40 7.84 8.63 9.75
CA HIS A 40 8.07 9.95 9.15
C HIS A 40 6.87 10.89 9.35
N LEU A 41 5.64 10.35 9.29
CA LEU A 41 4.41 11.08 9.61
C LEU A 41 4.39 11.48 11.10
N ARG A 42 4.66 10.54 12.01
CA ARG A 42 4.73 10.80 13.46
C ARG A 42 5.78 11.84 13.83
N ALA A 43 6.93 11.81 13.15
CA ALA A 43 8.00 12.77 13.37
C ALA A 43 7.80 14.12 12.66
N GLY A 44 6.70 14.29 11.91
CA GLY A 44 6.43 15.52 11.15
C GLY A 44 7.38 15.76 9.97
N ARG A 45 8.16 14.76 9.56
CA ARG A 45 9.03 14.82 8.38
C ARG A 45 8.24 14.71 7.08
N LEU A 46 7.12 13.99 7.13
CA LEU A 46 6.10 13.93 6.09
C LEU A 46 4.76 14.36 6.66
N VAL A 47 3.87 14.82 5.80
CA VAL A 47 2.47 15.14 6.14
C VAL A 47 1.53 14.41 5.20
N ALA A 48 0.40 13.94 5.73
CA ALA A 48 -0.65 13.34 4.91
C ALA A 48 -1.43 14.44 4.20
N LEU A 49 -1.48 14.41 2.86
CA LEU A 49 -2.22 15.41 2.07
C LEU A 49 -3.73 15.30 2.25
N ARG A 50 -4.24 14.07 2.45
CA ARG A 50 -5.66 13.75 2.67
C ARG A 50 -5.81 12.70 3.78
N PRO A 51 -5.63 13.07 5.06
CA PRO A 51 -5.68 12.13 6.17
C PRO A 51 -7.06 11.50 6.36
N ASP A 52 -8.11 12.13 5.85
CA ASP A 52 -9.50 11.66 5.90
C ASP A 52 -9.85 10.62 4.82
N ARG A 53 -8.95 10.36 3.87
CA ARG A 53 -9.20 9.50 2.71
C ARG A 53 -7.99 8.60 2.38
N PRO A 54 -7.70 7.59 3.22
CA PRO A 54 -6.74 6.56 2.86
C PRO A 54 -7.27 5.73 1.67
N LEU A 55 -6.34 5.10 0.93
CA LEU A 55 -6.70 4.06 -0.03
C LEU A 55 -6.41 2.69 0.58
N ASP A 56 -7.48 2.00 0.99
CA ASP A 56 -7.40 0.63 1.43
C ASP A 56 -7.36 -0.33 0.23
N VAL A 57 -6.31 -1.16 0.17
CA VAL A 57 -6.15 -2.19 -0.86
C VAL A 57 -6.19 -3.57 -0.20
N PRO A 58 -7.21 -4.42 -0.48
CA PRO A 58 -7.29 -5.74 0.11
C PRO A 58 -6.18 -6.65 -0.43
N LEU A 59 -5.44 -7.28 0.48
CA LEU A 59 -4.36 -8.22 0.16
C LEU A 59 -4.81 -9.66 0.44
N PHE A 60 -4.30 -10.59 -0.36
CA PHE A 60 -4.61 -12.01 -0.24
C PHE A 60 -3.33 -12.84 -0.31
N TRP A 61 -3.24 -13.87 0.54
CA TRP A 61 -2.24 -14.91 0.40
C TRP A 61 -2.80 -16.03 -0.49
N GLN A 62 -2.07 -16.35 -1.55
CA GLN A 62 -2.45 -17.41 -2.48
C GLN A 62 -1.38 -18.50 -2.47
N GLN A 63 -1.80 -19.75 -2.39
CA GLN A 63 -0.91 -20.90 -2.46
C GLN A 63 -1.55 -22.05 -3.24
N SER A 64 -0.72 -22.84 -3.93
CA SER A 64 -1.19 -24.05 -4.60
C SER A 64 -1.59 -25.10 -3.56
N ARG A 65 -2.71 -25.78 -3.84
CA ARG A 65 -3.23 -26.87 -2.99
C ARG A 65 -2.25 -28.03 -2.86
N ILE A 66 -1.44 -28.27 -3.89
CA ILE A 66 -0.49 -29.39 -3.94
C ILE A 66 0.62 -29.23 -2.89
N VAL A 67 1.14 -28.01 -2.72
CA VAL A 67 2.23 -27.71 -1.77
C VAL A 67 1.73 -27.24 -0.40
N SER A 68 0.41 -27.14 -0.23
CA SER A 68 -0.24 -26.62 0.98
C SER A 68 0.22 -27.30 2.27
N PRO A 69 0.41 -28.64 2.34
CA PRO A 69 0.88 -29.27 3.57
C PRO A 69 2.30 -28.84 3.96
N VAL A 70 3.20 -28.67 2.97
CA VAL A 70 4.60 -28.29 3.21
C VAL A 70 4.75 -26.81 3.55
N LEU A 71 3.96 -25.95 2.90
CA LEU A 71 4.00 -24.49 3.13
C LEU A 71 3.09 -24.01 4.26
N GLY A 72 2.45 -24.91 5.00
CA GLY A 72 1.51 -24.53 6.06
C GLY A 72 2.12 -23.60 7.12
N ASN A 73 3.39 -23.82 7.49
CA ASN A 73 4.10 -22.93 8.41
C ASN A 73 4.30 -21.53 7.83
N VAL A 74 4.72 -21.44 6.57
CA VAL A 74 4.93 -20.16 5.87
C VAL A 74 3.62 -19.40 5.76
N ALA A 75 2.54 -20.07 5.35
CA ALA A 75 1.22 -19.47 5.24
C ALA A 75 0.75 -18.89 6.57
N ARG A 76 0.95 -19.62 7.67
CA ARG A 76 0.64 -19.12 9.02
C ARG A 76 1.47 -17.92 9.40
N ALA A 77 2.78 -17.95 9.14
CA ALA A 77 3.67 -16.82 9.46
C ALA A 77 3.28 -15.56 8.67
N VAL A 78 3.06 -15.69 7.35
CA VAL A 78 2.66 -14.56 6.51
C VAL A 78 1.31 -13.98 6.95
N VAL A 79 0.30 -14.82 7.20
CA VAL A 79 -1.01 -14.35 7.65
C VAL A 79 -0.95 -13.76 9.05
N HIS A 80 -0.11 -14.29 9.94
CA HIS A 80 0.12 -13.72 11.26
C HIS A 80 0.69 -12.30 11.16
N GLU A 81 1.78 -12.11 10.41
CA GLU A 81 2.40 -10.79 10.23
C GLU A 81 1.48 -9.82 9.47
N ALA A 82 0.69 -10.31 8.51
CA ALA A 82 -0.30 -9.48 7.84
C ALA A 82 -1.34 -8.91 8.84
N ARG A 83 -1.72 -9.67 9.87
CA ARG A 83 -2.66 -9.20 10.90
C ARG A 83 -2.04 -8.21 11.88
N THR A 84 -0.74 -8.28 12.12
CA THR A 84 -0.03 -7.35 13.03
C THR A 84 0.28 -6.03 12.33
N MET A 85 0.54 -6.06 11.02
CA MET A 85 1.05 -4.90 10.26
C MET A 85 0.01 -4.22 9.38
N LEU A 86 -1.08 -4.90 9.00
CA LEU A 86 -2.07 -4.37 8.06
C LEU A 86 -3.42 -4.12 8.74
N VAL A 87 -4.10 -3.07 8.29
CA VAL A 87 -5.50 -2.81 8.66
C VAL A 87 -6.39 -3.95 8.19
N GLN A 88 -7.30 -4.40 9.07
CA GLN A 88 -8.21 -5.51 8.80
C GLN A 88 -9.54 -4.95 8.30
N THR A 89 -9.55 -4.46 7.06
CA THR A 89 -10.76 -3.92 6.44
C THR A 89 -11.64 -5.05 5.91
N SER A 90 -12.95 -4.95 6.11
CA SER A 90 -13.92 -5.91 5.55
C SER A 90 -13.89 -5.83 4.02
N PHE A 91 -13.56 -6.95 3.38
CA PHE A 91 -13.60 -7.05 1.92
C PHE A 91 -15.01 -7.38 1.44
N GLU A 92 -15.71 -6.40 0.87
CA GLU A 92 -16.93 -6.66 0.11
C GLU A 92 -16.56 -7.25 -1.25
N ARG A 93 -16.87 -8.53 -1.44
CA ARG A 93 -16.66 -9.23 -2.70
C ARG A 93 -17.57 -8.62 -3.75
N ARG A 94 -17.03 -7.77 -4.63
CA ARG A 94 -17.76 -7.24 -5.78
C ARG A 94 -18.35 -8.43 -6.56
N SER A 95 -19.68 -8.56 -6.55
CA SER A 95 -20.38 -9.59 -7.31
C SER A 95 -20.04 -9.40 -8.78
N ARG A 96 -19.40 -10.41 -9.38
CA ARG A 96 -19.16 -10.45 -10.82
C ARG A 96 -20.54 -10.50 -11.48
N ALA A 97 -20.95 -9.45 -12.19
CA ALA A 97 -22.12 -9.49 -13.05
C ALA A 97 -21.91 -10.59 -14.12
N PRO A 98 -22.98 -11.31 -14.52
CA PRO A 98 -22.91 -12.49 -15.39
C PRO A 98 -22.32 -12.19 -16.77
#